data_AF-A0A9E5VU48-F1
#
_entry.id   AF-A0A9E5VU48-F1
#
_cell.length_a   1.000
_cell.length_b   1.000
_cell.length_c   1.000
_cell.angle_alpha   90.00
_cell.angle_beta   90.00
_cell.angle_gamma   90.00
#
_symmetry.space_group_name_H-M   'P 1'
#
loop_
_entity.id
_entity.type
_entity.pdbx_description
1 polymer ?
#
loop_
_entity_poly.entity_id
_entity_poly.type
_entity_poly.pdbx_seq_one_letter_code
_entity_poly.pdbx_strand_id
1 'polypeptide(L)'
;MEEAPVHPDRVYVSGMGVLTGLADNVEDLARVLAERSIVRRTDRTQRELPRRPLLLPPFDLADFLETRRPYLDTQSRCALAAAAMALDNAAVEPDEVDPLLCGLHYANSLGNLDTLEAFRRAVDEKGMRLASPVLFSHAYPNTTASLLAIEFALAGVHQNVCGGRLCGAQALQGALMALDAGQADMILAGGADAVAPELLERMWQGAPGNLPPGQAAAFLVLETQDSVERREGYAFCELASVVCMGTGGAATAAGMAEALEAAVDAAIAEAAMWDGDVGLVACCGAPAEDSPAAQAEGLALRRFSQVPKVGAAPFVGNVFAASFPLECALAAEAVSSGRVPADVVLWGEKGGVEVWVEGRPEPLLGGAALVVGCSPEEVAAAVLVAM
;
A
#
# COMPACT_ATOMS: atom_id res chain seq x y z
N MET A 1 -38.02 -1.46 -22.61
CA MET A 1 -37.57 -1.56 -21.21
C MET A 1 -36.12 -1.97 -21.33
N GLU A 2 -35.23 -0.98 -21.39
CA GLU A 2 -33.80 -1.24 -21.12
C GLU A 2 -33.74 -1.74 -19.69
N GLU A 3 -33.10 -2.90 -19.51
CA GLU A 3 -32.73 -3.40 -18.20
C GLU A 3 -31.97 -2.29 -17.47
N ALA A 4 -32.34 -2.05 -16.21
CA ALA A 4 -31.56 -1.19 -15.34
C ALA A 4 -30.09 -1.68 -15.36
N PRO A 5 -29.09 -0.78 -15.29
CA PRO A 5 -27.70 -1.20 -15.27
C PRO A 5 -27.52 -2.26 -14.19
N VAL A 6 -26.90 -3.37 -14.59
CA VAL A 6 -26.39 -4.42 -13.69
C VAL A 6 -25.63 -3.68 -12.58
N HIS A 7 -25.85 -4.08 -11.32
CA HIS A 7 -25.07 -3.59 -10.20
C HIS A 7 -23.58 -3.64 -10.59
N PRO A 8 -22.74 -2.63 -10.33
CA PRO A 8 -21.33 -2.73 -10.68
C PRO A 8 -20.77 -4.05 -10.15
N ASP A 9 -20.06 -4.77 -11.01
CA ASP A 9 -19.48 -6.06 -10.64
C ASP A 9 -18.62 -5.87 -9.40
N ARG A 10 -18.83 -6.70 -8.38
CA ARG A 10 -18.01 -6.63 -7.17
C ARG A 10 -16.56 -6.82 -7.56
N VAL A 11 -15.67 -6.02 -6.99
CA VAL A 11 -14.23 -6.13 -7.23
C VAL A 11 -13.59 -6.91 -6.09
N TYR A 12 -12.90 -7.98 -6.45
CA TYR A 12 -12.23 -8.87 -5.52
C TYR A 12 -10.72 -8.65 -5.53
N VAL A 13 -10.11 -8.81 -4.37
CA VAL A 13 -8.67 -9.02 -4.25
C VAL A 13 -8.42 -10.51 -4.46
N SER A 14 -7.84 -10.90 -5.59
CA SER A 14 -7.55 -12.30 -5.92
C SER A 14 -6.11 -12.71 -5.68
N GLY A 15 -5.19 -11.73 -5.59
CA GLY A 15 -3.79 -11.98 -5.26
C GLY A 15 -3.14 -10.80 -4.56
N MET A 16 -2.11 -11.09 -3.77
CA MET A 16 -1.34 -10.11 -3.00
C MET A 16 0.15 -10.42 -3.10
N GLY A 17 0.94 -9.37 -3.28
CA GLY A 17 2.40 -9.47 -3.28
C GLY A 17 2.99 -8.32 -2.51
N VAL A 18 3.79 -8.62 -1.48
CA VAL A 18 4.44 -7.62 -0.64
C VAL A 18 5.92 -7.93 -0.53
N LEU A 19 6.76 -6.91 -0.58
CA LEU A 19 8.19 -7.03 -0.36
C LEU A 19 8.60 -5.95 0.63
N THR A 20 9.06 -6.37 1.81
CA THR A 20 9.44 -5.48 2.92
C THR A 20 10.76 -5.93 3.54
N GLY A 21 11.30 -5.13 4.47
CA GLY A 21 12.48 -5.51 5.24
C GLY A 21 12.28 -6.72 6.18
N LEU A 22 11.04 -7.20 6.31
CA LEU A 22 10.63 -8.21 7.30
C LEU A 22 10.16 -9.53 6.68
N ALA A 23 9.51 -9.43 5.52
CA ALA A 23 8.92 -10.54 4.80
C ALA A 23 8.71 -10.17 3.33
N ASP A 24 8.63 -11.20 2.50
CA ASP A 24 8.37 -11.17 1.05
C ASP A 24 7.00 -11.77 0.70
N ASN A 25 6.14 -12.03 1.67
CA ASN A 25 4.74 -12.41 1.47
C ASN A 25 3.87 -11.89 2.62
N VAL A 26 2.58 -11.77 2.37
CA VAL A 26 1.66 -11.09 3.30
C VAL A 26 1.39 -11.92 4.54
N GLU A 27 1.34 -13.24 4.40
CA GLU A 27 1.13 -14.18 5.49
C GLU A 27 2.29 -14.18 6.49
N ASP A 28 3.52 -14.22 5.98
CA ASP A 28 4.72 -14.12 6.81
C ASP A 28 4.87 -12.73 7.40
N LEU A 29 4.49 -11.66 6.66
CA LEU A 29 4.47 -10.32 7.22
C LEU A 29 3.48 -10.23 8.38
N ALA A 30 2.24 -10.68 8.19
CA ALA A 30 1.22 -10.73 9.22
C ALA A 30 1.68 -11.57 10.43
N ARG A 31 2.34 -12.72 10.21
CA ARG A 31 2.92 -13.54 11.27
C ARG A 31 4.07 -12.83 12.00
N VAL A 32 4.97 -12.17 11.29
CA VAL A 32 6.11 -11.46 11.90
C VAL A 32 5.60 -10.26 12.71
N LEU A 33 4.64 -9.51 12.20
CA LEU A 33 3.96 -8.45 12.94
C LEU A 33 3.25 -9.03 14.18
N ALA A 34 2.62 -10.21 14.03
CA ALA A 34 1.99 -10.93 15.14
C ALA A 34 2.96 -11.34 16.28
N GLU A 35 4.23 -11.54 15.98
CA GLU A 35 5.24 -12.06 16.90
C GLU A 35 6.17 -10.97 17.47
N ARG A 36 6.38 -9.88 16.73
CA ARG A 36 7.35 -8.84 17.05
C ARG A 36 6.71 -7.68 17.82
N SER A 37 6.25 -7.85 19.05
CA SER A 37 5.86 -6.65 19.81
C SER A 37 7.05 -5.69 20.01
N ILE A 38 6.96 -4.47 19.47
CA ILE A 38 7.93 -3.39 19.76
C ILE A 38 7.70 -2.83 21.18
N VAL A 39 6.60 -3.18 21.84
CA VAL A 39 6.28 -2.74 23.20
C VAL A 39 6.75 -3.80 24.19
N ARG A 40 8.08 -3.98 24.30
CA ARG A 40 8.63 -4.64 25.49
C ARG A 40 8.23 -3.80 26.70
N ARG A 41 7.52 -4.42 27.64
CA ARG A 41 7.03 -3.88 28.92
C ARG A 41 8.16 -3.43 29.86
N THR A 42 8.96 -2.45 29.46
CA THR A 42 10.00 -1.80 30.25
C THR A 42 10.09 -0.34 29.83
N ASP A 43 9.63 0.55 30.71
CA ASP A 43 9.70 2.02 30.66
C ASP A 43 8.89 2.78 29.58
N ARG A 44 7.84 3.43 30.09
CA ARG A 44 6.73 4.12 29.39
C ARG A 44 7.12 5.41 28.64
N THR A 45 8.40 5.60 28.31
CA THR A 45 8.90 6.84 27.72
C THR A 45 9.92 6.62 26.59
N GLN A 46 10.19 5.38 26.19
CA GLN A 46 11.17 5.07 25.15
C GLN A 46 10.64 4.01 24.18
N ARG A 47 9.80 4.41 23.21
CA ARG A 47 9.80 3.73 21.91
C ARG A 47 11.14 4.04 21.25
N GLU A 48 12.08 3.10 21.28
CA GLU A 48 13.31 3.26 20.48
C GLU A 48 12.98 2.97 19.01
N LEU A 49 12.44 3.97 18.31
CA LEU A 49 12.31 3.91 16.86
C LEU A 49 13.70 3.68 16.23
N PRO A 50 13.80 2.90 15.13
CA PRO A 50 15.08 2.64 14.49
C PRO A 50 15.73 3.96 14.08
N ARG A 51 16.97 4.19 14.52
CA ARG A 51 17.71 5.43 14.20
C ARG A 51 18.27 5.45 12.77
N ARG A 52 17.93 4.46 11.95
CA ARG A 52 18.47 4.23 10.60
C ARG A 52 17.34 3.90 9.63
N PRO A 53 17.51 4.19 8.34
CA PRO A 53 16.59 3.72 7.32
C PRO A 53 16.38 2.20 7.37
N LEU A 54 15.18 1.77 7.01
CA LEU A 54 14.79 0.37 6.94
C LEU A 54 14.89 -0.10 5.48
N LEU A 55 15.93 -0.86 5.20
CA LEU A 55 16.25 -1.34 3.86
C LEU A 55 15.64 -2.71 3.61
N LEU A 56 15.35 -3.01 2.34
CA LEU A 56 15.06 -4.37 1.92
C LEU A 56 16.33 -5.25 2.05
N PRO A 57 16.19 -6.52 2.46
CA PRO A 57 17.29 -7.46 2.37
C PRO A 57 17.70 -7.65 0.89
N PRO A 58 18.96 -8.01 0.61
CA PRO A 58 19.37 -8.34 -0.75
C PRO A 58 18.61 -9.58 -1.23
N PHE A 59 18.08 -9.51 -2.46
CA PHE A 59 17.40 -10.61 -3.13
C PHE A 59 17.81 -10.71 -4.60
N ASP A 60 17.69 -11.90 -5.19
CA ASP A 60 17.86 -12.10 -6.62
C ASP A 60 16.51 -11.98 -7.32
N LEU A 61 16.45 -11.19 -8.39
CA LEU A 61 15.21 -11.06 -9.17
C LEU A 61 14.93 -12.36 -9.95
N ALA A 62 15.97 -13.16 -10.21
CA ALA A 62 15.84 -14.46 -10.86
C ALA A 62 15.04 -15.48 -10.03
N ASP A 63 14.85 -15.24 -8.74
CA ASP A 63 13.97 -16.06 -7.89
C ASP A 63 12.48 -15.79 -8.17
N PHE A 64 12.15 -14.68 -8.85
CA PHE A 64 10.79 -14.24 -9.16
C PHE A 64 10.48 -14.16 -10.65
N LEU A 65 11.49 -13.95 -11.51
CA LEU A 65 11.32 -13.76 -12.95
C LEU A 65 12.39 -14.52 -13.75
N GLU A 66 11.98 -15.14 -14.84
CA GLU A 66 12.92 -15.78 -15.78
C GLU A 66 13.66 -14.76 -16.66
N THR A 67 13.02 -13.62 -16.94
CA THR A 67 13.57 -12.63 -17.87
C THR A 67 14.80 -11.94 -17.30
N ARG A 68 15.79 -11.72 -18.16
CA ARG A 68 17.02 -11.01 -17.79
C ARG A 68 17.08 -9.67 -18.47
N ARG A 69 17.18 -8.61 -17.67
CA ARG A 69 17.30 -7.24 -18.16
C ARG A 69 18.71 -6.71 -17.90
N PRO A 70 19.32 -5.99 -18.87
CA PRO A 70 20.69 -5.52 -18.75
C PRO A 70 20.87 -4.45 -17.67
N TYR A 71 19.80 -3.71 -17.36
CA TYR A 71 19.77 -2.70 -16.32
C TYR A 71 18.38 -2.62 -15.71
N LEU A 72 18.33 -2.65 -14.37
CA LEU A 72 17.17 -2.33 -13.56
C LEU A 72 17.67 -1.62 -12.30
N ASP A 73 17.00 -0.55 -11.93
CA ASP A 73 17.22 0.13 -10.64
C ASP A 73 16.52 -0.59 -9.49
N THR A 74 16.83 -0.18 -8.26
CA THR A 74 16.29 -0.78 -7.04
C THR A 74 14.76 -0.74 -7.04
N GLN A 75 14.13 0.38 -7.38
CA GLN A 75 12.67 0.50 -7.41
C GLN A 75 12.05 -0.47 -8.41
N SER A 76 12.56 -0.49 -9.64
CA SER A 76 12.06 -1.39 -10.68
C SER A 76 12.20 -2.86 -10.29
N ARG A 77 13.33 -3.26 -9.69
CA ARG A 77 13.54 -4.64 -9.21
C ARG A 77 12.53 -5.04 -8.14
N CYS A 78 12.30 -4.17 -7.15
CA CYS A 78 11.40 -4.46 -6.04
C CYS A 78 9.95 -4.53 -6.50
N ALA A 79 9.55 -3.60 -7.38
CA ALA A 79 8.21 -3.59 -7.95
C ALA A 79 7.94 -4.85 -8.79
N LEU A 80 8.89 -5.25 -9.65
CA LEU A 80 8.79 -6.46 -10.46
C LEU A 80 8.66 -7.72 -9.60
N ALA A 81 9.46 -7.84 -8.54
CA ALA A 81 9.36 -8.98 -7.62
C ALA A 81 8.00 -9.04 -6.90
N ALA A 82 7.55 -7.93 -6.31
CA ALA A 82 6.26 -7.89 -5.62
C ALA A 82 5.06 -8.09 -6.56
N ALA A 83 5.12 -7.59 -7.78
CA ALA A 83 4.10 -7.83 -8.80
C ALA A 83 4.06 -9.30 -9.23
N ALA A 84 5.21 -9.94 -9.43
CA ALA A 84 5.29 -11.37 -9.74
C ALA A 84 4.63 -12.19 -8.62
N MET A 85 4.98 -11.90 -7.36
CA MET A 85 4.38 -12.56 -6.21
C MET A 85 2.86 -12.37 -6.14
N ALA A 86 2.34 -11.19 -6.48
CA ALA A 86 0.91 -10.93 -6.51
C ALA A 86 0.19 -11.75 -7.58
N LEU A 87 0.75 -11.83 -8.79
CA LEU A 87 0.19 -12.60 -9.91
C LEU A 87 0.28 -14.11 -9.64
N ASP A 88 1.40 -14.58 -9.11
CA ASP A 88 1.57 -15.98 -8.70
C ASP A 88 0.60 -16.36 -7.58
N ASN A 89 0.39 -15.46 -6.60
CA ASN A 89 -0.58 -15.66 -5.52
C ASN A 89 -2.03 -15.70 -6.02
N ALA A 90 -2.36 -14.91 -7.06
CA ALA A 90 -3.66 -14.96 -7.73
C ALA A 90 -3.87 -16.23 -8.56
N ALA A 91 -2.79 -16.99 -8.83
CA ALA A 91 -2.77 -18.14 -9.73
C ALA A 91 -3.43 -17.80 -11.08
N VAL A 92 -3.08 -16.65 -11.65
CA VAL A 92 -3.59 -16.20 -12.96
C VAL A 92 -2.70 -16.79 -14.03
N GLU A 93 -3.25 -17.68 -14.86
CA GLU A 93 -2.53 -18.20 -16.01
C GLU A 93 -2.71 -17.28 -17.23
N PRO A 94 -1.67 -17.05 -18.06
CA PRO A 94 -1.75 -16.12 -19.19
C PRO A 94 -2.81 -16.45 -20.25
N ASP A 95 -3.27 -17.70 -20.34
CA ASP A 95 -4.30 -18.14 -21.29
C ASP A 95 -5.74 -18.04 -20.75
N GLU A 96 -5.91 -17.73 -19.46
CA GLU A 96 -7.21 -17.56 -18.81
C GLU A 96 -7.75 -16.13 -18.90
N VAL A 97 -6.86 -15.16 -19.14
CA VAL A 97 -7.20 -13.72 -19.18
C VAL A 97 -6.91 -13.11 -20.55
N ASP A 98 -7.73 -12.15 -20.98
CA ASP A 98 -7.43 -11.34 -22.16
C ASP A 98 -6.44 -10.23 -21.76
N PRO A 99 -5.22 -10.19 -22.33
CA PRO A 99 -4.25 -9.12 -22.04
C PRO A 99 -4.80 -7.71 -22.24
N LEU A 100 -5.74 -7.52 -23.18
CA LEU A 100 -6.37 -6.22 -23.47
C LEU A 100 -7.32 -5.75 -22.36
N LEU A 101 -7.76 -6.67 -21.50
CA LEU A 101 -8.58 -6.39 -20.32
C LEU A 101 -7.77 -6.51 -19.00
N CYS A 102 -6.46 -6.72 -19.10
CA CYS A 102 -5.53 -6.73 -17.98
C CYS A 102 -4.78 -5.40 -17.88
N GLY A 103 -5.15 -4.56 -16.91
CA GLY A 103 -4.59 -3.24 -16.69
C GLY A 103 -3.48 -3.19 -15.63
N LEU A 104 -2.92 -1.98 -15.46
CA LEU A 104 -1.87 -1.69 -14.47
C LEU A 104 -2.09 -0.31 -13.85
N HIS A 105 -2.23 -0.24 -12.54
CA HIS A 105 -2.33 1.01 -11.80
C HIS A 105 -1.23 1.07 -10.75
N TYR A 106 -0.16 1.79 -11.04
CA TYR A 106 1.05 1.81 -10.23
C TYR A 106 1.29 3.20 -9.61
N ALA A 107 1.76 3.23 -8.36
CA ALA A 107 2.14 4.43 -7.65
C ALA A 107 3.60 4.44 -7.21
N ASN A 108 4.20 5.63 -7.20
CA ASN A 108 5.49 5.88 -6.55
C ASN A 108 5.60 7.33 -6.05
N SER A 109 6.40 7.56 -5.02
CA SER A 109 6.70 8.91 -4.52
C SER A 109 8.10 9.38 -4.88
N LEU A 110 9.07 8.46 -4.88
CA LEU A 110 10.47 8.75 -5.15
C LEU A 110 10.78 8.62 -6.64
N GLY A 111 10.20 7.61 -7.30
CA GLY A 111 10.53 7.25 -8.68
C GLY A 111 11.92 6.62 -8.78
N ASN A 112 12.45 6.52 -10.00
CA ASN A 112 13.74 5.85 -10.27
C ASN A 112 14.95 6.74 -9.94
N LEU A 113 15.03 7.23 -8.69
CA LEU A 113 16.07 8.18 -8.24
C LEU A 113 17.49 7.66 -8.41
N ASP A 114 17.70 6.37 -8.23
CA ASP A 114 19.01 5.73 -8.42
C ASP A 114 19.54 5.97 -9.84
N THR A 115 18.67 5.71 -10.83
CA THR A 115 18.97 5.91 -12.23
C THR A 115 19.15 7.38 -12.55
N LEU A 116 18.27 8.25 -12.02
CA LEU A 116 18.34 9.68 -12.22
C LEU A 116 19.66 10.24 -11.71
N GLU A 117 20.10 9.86 -10.52
CA GLU A 117 21.37 10.30 -9.93
C GLU A 117 22.56 9.74 -10.72
N ALA A 118 22.52 8.47 -11.13
CA ALA A 118 23.57 7.87 -11.97
C ALA A 118 23.70 8.59 -13.32
N PHE A 119 22.57 8.92 -13.95
CA PHE A 119 22.53 9.68 -15.20
C PHE A 119 23.07 11.10 -15.00
N ARG A 120 22.58 11.83 -13.99
CA ARG A 120 23.01 13.19 -13.65
C ARG A 120 24.52 13.26 -13.42
N ARG A 121 25.05 12.33 -12.61
CA ARG A 121 26.49 12.21 -12.35
C ARG A 121 27.30 11.96 -13.63
N ALA A 122 26.81 11.10 -14.53
CA ALA A 122 27.47 10.86 -15.82
C ALA A 122 27.53 12.13 -16.68
N VAL A 123 26.45 12.93 -16.69
CA VAL A 123 26.41 14.23 -17.38
C VAL A 123 27.42 15.21 -16.77
N ASP A 124 27.47 15.31 -15.44
CA ASP A 124 28.40 16.23 -14.76
C ASP A 124 29.87 15.87 -14.99
N GLU A 125 30.22 14.57 -14.88
CA GLU A 125 31.60 14.10 -14.96
C GLU A 125 32.13 14.04 -16.40
N LYS A 126 31.28 13.64 -17.36
CA LYS A 126 31.70 13.26 -18.72
C LYS A 126 31.03 14.08 -19.81
N GLY A 127 30.06 14.93 -19.46
CA GLY A 127 29.25 15.70 -20.39
C GLY A 127 28.09 14.90 -21.00
N MET A 128 27.03 15.61 -21.40
CA MET A 128 25.80 15.04 -21.97
C MET A 128 26.04 14.00 -23.09
N ARG A 129 27.05 14.23 -23.95
CA ARG A 129 27.36 13.33 -25.08
C ARG A 129 27.80 11.92 -24.64
N LEU A 130 28.33 11.78 -23.42
CA LEU A 130 28.82 10.52 -22.88
C LEU A 130 27.92 9.93 -21.79
N ALA A 131 26.80 10.57 -21.48
CA ALA A 131 25.79 10.02 -20.59
C ALA A 131 25.02 8.88 -21.29
N SER A 132 24.71 7.81 -20.56
CA SER A 132 24.08 6.61 -21.13
C SER A 132 22.62 6.89 -21.52
N PRO A 133 22.20 6.63 -22.77
CA PRO A 133 20.81 6.73 -23.19
C PRO A 133 19.87 5.77 -22.42
N VAL A 134 20.39 4.60 -22.01
CA VAL A 134 19.62 3.63 -21.23
C VAL A 134 19.25 4.20 -19.85
N LEU A 135 20.21 4.86 -19.19
CA LEU A 135 19.94 5.51 -17.90
C LEU A 135 18.91 6.65 -18.07
N PHE A 136 19.00 7.42 -19.16
CA PHE A 136 18.00 8.46 -19.44
C PHE A 136 16.58 7.88 -19.54
N SER A 137 16.39 6.81 -20.32
CA SER A 137 15.08 6.17 -20.45
C SER A 137 14.55 5.56 -19.16
N HIS A 138 15.44 5.16 -18.24
CA HIS A 138 15.08 4.55 -16.96
C HIS A 138 15.00 5.55 -15.79
N ALA A 139 15.24 6.85 -16.04
CA ALA A 139 15.26 7.87 -14.98
C ALA A 139 13.87 8.49 -14.72
N TYR A 140 12.86 8.16 -15.53
CA TYR A 140 11.52 8.71 -15.39
C TYR A 140 10.69 7.93 -14.37
N PRO A 141 9.88 8.57 -13.52
CA PRO A 141 9.04 7.90 -12.51
C PRO A 141 8.07 6.84 -13.06
N ASN A 142 7.69 6.93 -14.34
CA ASN A 142 6.82 5.94 -15.01
C ASN A 142 7.58 4.76 -15.63
N THR A 143 8.90 4.70 -15.51
CA THR A 143 9.71 3.60 -16.05
C THR A 143 9.28 2.28 -15.44
N THR A 144 9.11 2.24 -14.12
CA THR A 144 8.71 1.03 -13.40
C THR A 144 7.35 0.51 -13.89
N ALA A 145 6.35 1.38 -14.06
CA ALA A 145 5.06 0.99 -14.66
C ALA A 145 5.23 0.37 -16.05
N SER A 146 6.07 0.98 -16.89
CA SER A 146 6.34 0.47 -18.24
C SER A 146 7.00 -0.91 -18.21
N LEU A 147 7.92 -1.13 -17.26
CA LEU A 147 8.60 -2.41 -17.09
C LEU A 147 7.62 -3.50 -16.61
N LEU A 148 6.76 -3.18 -15.63
CA LEU A 148 5.71 -4.08 -15.14
C LEU A 148 4.76 -4.50 -16.27
N ALA A 149 4.25 -3.53 -17.04
CA ALA A 149 3.35 -3.80 -18.15
C ALA A 149 3.99 -4.72 -19.22
N ILE A 150 5.26 -4.48 -19.56
CA ILE A 150 5.98 -5.29 -20.53
C ILE A 150 6.26 -6.70 -19.98
N GLU A 151 6.65 -6.81 -18.71
CA GLU A 151 6.99 -8.09 -18.08
C GLU A 151 5.79 -9.03 -18.04
N PHE A 152 4.64 -8.52 -17.59
CA PHE A 152 3.44 -9.31 -17.34
C PHE A 152 2.40 -9.23 -18.45
N ALA A 153 2.80 -8.73 -19.63
CA ALA A 153 1.94 -8.57 -20.81
C ALA A 153 0.60 -7.86 -20.54
N LEU A 154 0.57 -6.93 -19.58
CA LEU A 154 -0.63 -6.14 -19.26
C LEU A 154 -0.85 -5.15 -20.40
N ALA A 155 -1.93 -5.30 -21.17
CA ALA A 155 -2.19 -4.49 -22.38
C ALA A 155 -3.48 -3.66 -22.30
N GLY A 156 -4.19 -3.71 -21.17
CA GLY A 156 -5.36 -2.89 -20.88
C GLY A 156 -5.03 -1.48 -20.41
N VAL A 157 -5.91 -0.88 -19.60
CA VAL A 157 -5.75 0.49 -19.10
C VAL A 157 -4.57 0.62 -18.12
N HIS A 158 -3.67 1.56 -18.39
CA HIS A 158 -2.48 1.79 -17.57
C HIS A 158 -2.46 3.20 -17.00
N GLN A 159 -2.19 3.31 -15.70
CA GLN A 159 -1.94 4.58 -15.03
C GLN A 159 -0.71 4.48 -14.12
N ASN A 160 0.09 5.55 -14.12
CA ASN A 160 1.16 5.76 -13.16
C ASN A 160 0.87 7.04 -12.36
N VAL A 161 0.65 6.89 -11.06
CA VAL A 161 0.49 8.01 -10.14
C VAL A 161 1.84 8.31 -9.48
N CYS A 162 2.37 9.51 -9.68
CA CYS A 162 3.57 9.98 -9.00
C CYS A 162 3.16 11.06 -8.01
N GLY A 163 3.25 10.80 -6.70
CA GLY A 163 2.64 11.70 -5.71
C GLY A 163 3.17 11.55 -4.28
N GLY A 164 2.36 12.05 -3.32
CA GLY A 164 2.66 11.97 -1.89
C GLY A 164 2.56 10.55 -1.33
N ARG A 165 2.66 10.41 -0.01
CA ARG A 165 2.66 9.10 0.67
C ARG A 165 1.43 8.25 0.34
N LEU A 166 0.28 8.86 0.12
CA LEU A 166 -0.97 8.13 -0.09
C LEU A 166 -1.31 7.96 -1.57
N CYS A 167 -0.39 8.27 -2.49
CA CYS A 167 -0.65 8.08 -3.93
C CYS A 167 -0.87 6.61 -4.32
N GLY A 168 -0.45 5.64 -3.50
CA GLY A 168 -0.85 4.25 -3.63
C GLY A 168 -2.37 4.04 -3.50
N ALA A 169 -3.05 4.81 -2.64
CA ALA A 169 -4.51 4.81 -2.57
C ALA A 169 -5.15 5.34 -3.86
N GLN A 170 -4.54 6.34 -4.50
CA GLN A 170 -5.01 6.88 -5.77
C GLN A 170 -4.87 5.85 -6.91
N ALA A 171 -3.80 5.06 -6.90
CA ALA A 171 -3.66 3.95 -7.84
C ALA A 171 -4.77 2.90 -7.64
N LEU A 172 -5.06 2.51 -6.39
CA LEU A 172 -6.16 1.59 -6.07
C LEU A 172 -7.54 2.17 -6.43
N GLN A 173 -7.80 3.45 -6.11
CA GLN A 173 -9.04 4.12 -6.48
C GLN A 173 -9.24 4.17 -7.99
N GLY A 174 -8.18 4.53 -8.74
CA GLY A 174 -8.23 4.51 -10.20
C GLY A 174 -8.49 3.11 -10.76
N ALA A 175 -7.95 2.07 -10.11
CA ALA A 175 -8.17 0.69 -10.53
C ALA A 175 -9.63 0.27 -10.33
N LEU A 176 -10.22 0.56 -9.16
CA LEU A 176 -11.64 0.34 -8.91
C LEU A 176 -12.50 1.05 -9.95
N MET A 177 -12.26 2.34 -10.19
CA MET A 177 -13.01 3.11 -11.18
C MET A 177 -12.93 2.52 -12.59
N ALA A 178 -11.78 1.97 -12.99
CA ALA A 178 -11.59 1.34 -14.28
C ALA A 178 -12.32 0.00 -14.40
N LEU A 179 -12.30 -0.83 -13.34
CA LEU A 179 -13.05 -2.08 -13.26
C LEU A 179 -14.56 -1.82 -13.26
N ASP A 180 -15.05 -0.90 -12.42
CA ASP A 180 -16.46 -0.51 -12.34
C ASP A 180 -16.99 0.06 -13.67
N ALA A 181 -16.13 0.74 -14.43
CA ALA A 181 -16.46 1.28 -15.74
C ALA A 181 -16.39 0.23 -16.88
N GLY A 182 -16.06 -1.03 -16.57
CA GLY A 182 -15.90 -2.10 -17.55
C GLY A 182 -14.73 -1.88 -18.52
N GLN A 183 -13.69 -1.16 -18.10
CA GLN A 183 -12.49 -0.90 -18.92
C GLN A 183 -11.44 -2.02 -18.81
N ALA A 184 -11.56 -2.86 -17.79
CA ALA A 184 -10.70 -3.99 -17.50
C ALA A 184 -11.49 -5.06 -16.75
N ASP A 185 -11.01 -6.30 -16.82
CA ASP A 185 -11.49 -7.43 -16.02
C ASP A 185 -10.55 -7.69 -14.83
N MET A 186 -9.26 -7.39 -15.03
CA MET A 186 -8.20 -7.53 -14.05
C MET A 186 -7.32 -6.28 -14.07
N ILE A 187 -6.93 -5.77 -12.91
CA ILE A 187 -5.90 -4.74 -12.78
C ILE A 187 -4.92 -5.15 -11.70
N LEU A 188 -3.63 -5.19 -12.08
CA LEU A 188 -2.55 -5.20 -11.09
C LEU A 188 -2.41 -3.78 -10.54
N ALA A 189 -2.70 -3.58 -9.26
CA ALA A 189 -2.72 -2.27 -8.65
C ALA A 189 -1.83 -2.21 -7.41
N GLY A 190 -1.06 -1.14 -7.22
CA GLY A 190 -0.16 -1.06 -6.08
C GLY A 190 0.85 0.08 -6.14
N GLY A 191 1.90 -0.04 -5.34
CA GLY A 191 2.95 0.96 -5.25
C GLY A 191 4.27 0.41 -4.74
N ALA A 192 5.35 1.09 -5.10
CA ALA A 192 6.69 0.73 -4.64
C ALA A 192 7.57 1.96 -4.55
N ASP A 193 8.30 2.06 -3.43
CA ASP A 193 9.36 3.03 -3.23
C ASP A 193 10.57 2.32 -2.63
N ALA A 194 11.63 2.24 -3.42
CA ALA A 194 12.91 1.67 -3.01
C ALA A 194 14.03 2.33 -3.81
N VAL A 195 15.10 2.71 -3.12
CA VAL A 195 16.24 3.42 -3.71
C VAL A 195 17.55 2.83 -3.20
N ALA A 196 18.68 3.25 -3.74
CA ALA A 196 19.98 2.84 -3.26
C ALA A 196 20.12 3.20 -1.76
N PRO A 197 20.70 2.32 -0.92
CA PRO A 197 20.88 2.57 0.50
C PRO A 197 21.49 3.94 0.81
N GLU A 198 22.49 4.38 0.02
CA GLU A 198 23.17 5.65 0.22
C GLU A 198 22.25 6.86 -0.04
N LEU A 199 21.28 6.72 -0.94
CA LEU A 199 20.29 7.77 -1.22
C LEU A 199 19.25 7.83 -0.10
N LEU A 200 18.78 6.68 0.38
CA LEU A 200 17.82 6.63 1.49
C LEU A 200 18.44 7.18 2.78
N GLU A 201 19.70 6.87 3.05
CA GLU A 201 20.46 7.42 4.17
C GLU A 201 20.60 8.94 4.10
N ARG A 202 20.83 9.50 2.90
CA ARG A 202 20.89 10.96 2.71
C ARG A 202 19.56 11.66 2.94
N MET A 203 18.44 10.97 2.69
CA MET A 203 17.09 11.49 2.98
C MET A 203 16.81 11.52 4.49
N TRP A 204 17.47 10.66 5.28
CA TRP A 204 17.23 10.55 6.71
C TRP A 204 17.95 11.62 7.52
N GLN A 205 17.18 12.50 8.16
CA GLN A 205 17.69 13.58 9.01
C GLN A 205 17.76 13.21 10.50
N GLY A 206 17.40 11.98 10.89
CA GLY A 206 17.59 11.47 12.26
C GLY A 206 16.75 12.13 13.36
N ALA A 207 15.61 12.75 13.01
CA ALA A 207 14.78 13.47 13.97
C ALA A 207 14.06 12.49 14.94
N PRO A 208 14.20 12.68 16.27
CA PRO A 208 13.45 11.89 17.26
C PRO A 208 11.93 12.02 17.05
N GLY A 209 11.20 10.90 17.15
CA GLY A 209 9.74 10.87 16.98
C GLY A 209 9.27 10.68 15.53
N ASN A 210 10.18 10.70 14.55
CA ASN A 210 9.86 10.41 13.16
C ASN A 210 10.10 8.93 12.83
N LEU A 211 9.22 8.35 12.01
CA LEU A 211 9.45 7.07 11.36
C LEU A 211 10.66 7.18 10.42
N PRO A 212 11.63 6.27 10.51
CA PRO A 212 12.71 6.18 9.52
C PRO A 212 12.12 5.91 8.14
N PRO A 213 12.75 6.42 7.06
CA PRO A 213 12.36 6.03 5.71
C PRO A 213 12.59 4.54 5.55
N GLY A 214 11.58 3.87 5.00
CA GLY A 214 11.57 2.47 4.70
C GLY A 214 11.55 2.23 3.21
N GLN A 215 11.68 0.96 2.84
CA GLN A 215 11.52 0.49 1.48
C GLN A 215 10.49 -0.62 1.46
N ALA A 216 9.53 -0.52 0.54
CA ALA A 216 8.61 -1.61 0.28
C ALA A 216 8.05 -1.54 -1.14
N ALA A 217 7.53 -2.67 -1.57
CA ALA A 217 6.62 -2.77 -2.70
C ALA A 217 5.40 -3.59 -2.27
N ALA A 218 4.21 -3.17 -2.66
CA ALA A 218 2.96 -3.86 -2.37
C ALA A 218 2.01 -3.76 -3.55
N PHE A 219 1.49 -4.90 -4.00
CA PHE A 219 0.58 -5.03 -5.13
C PHE A 219 -0.59 -5.94 -4.77
N LEU A 220 -1.75 -5.60 -5.32
CA LEU A 220 -2.98 -6.38 -5.30
C LEU A 220 -3.35 -6.71 -6.74
N VAL A 221 -3.77 -7.95 -6.99
CA VAL A 221 -4.49 -8.32 -8.21
C VAL A 221 -5.97 -8.08 -7.92
N LEU A 222 -6.55 -7.10 -8.61
CA LEU A 222 -7.96 -6.74 -8.49
C LEU A 222 -8.71 -7.29 -9.70
N GLU A 223 -9.79 -8.02 -9.47
CA GLU A 223 -10.59 -8.65 -10.53
C GLU A 223 -12.07 -8.39 -10.33
N THR A 224 -12.82 -8.24 -11.42
CA THR A 224 -14.28 -8.29 -11.36
C THR A 224 -14.75 -9.68 -10.92
N GLN A 225 -15.91 -9.75 -10.28
CA GLN A 225 -16.56 -11.00 -9.93
C GLN A 225 -16.64 -11.96 -11.12
N ASP A 226 -17.08 -11.45 -12.28
CA ASP A 226 -17.17 -12.23 -13.52
C ASP A 226 -15.81 -12.78 -13.98
N SER A 227 -14.71 -12.02 -13.81
CA SER A 227 -13.36 -12.49 -14.14
C SER A 227 -12.94 -13.66 -13.24
N VAL A 228 -13.09 -13.49 -11.92
CA VAL A 228 -12.76 -14.53 -10.94
C VAL A 228 -13.58 -15.80 -11.20
N GLU A 229 -14.89 -15.68 -11.41
CA GLU A 229 -15.77 -16.82 -11.66
C GLU A 229 -15.44 -17.54 -12.97
N ARG A 230 -15.13 -16.80 -14.03
CA ARG A 230 -14.84 -17.36 -15.36
C ARG A 230 -13.58 -18.22 -15.38
N ARG A 231 -12.55 -17.83 -14.63
CA ARG A 231 -11.31 -18.61 -14.50
C ARG A 231 -11.34 -19.59 -13.31
N GLU A 232 -12.47 -19.74 -12.64
CA GLU A 232 -12.60 -20.54 -11.40
C GLU A 232 -11.56 -20.15 -10.33
N GLY A 233 -11.24 -18.86 -10.27
CA GLY A 233 -10.20 -18.29 -9.41
C GLY A 233 -10.60 -18.18 -7.94
N TYR A 234 -9.61 -17.91 -7.09
CA TYR A 234 -9.82 -17.63 -5.68
C TYR A 234 -9.81 -16.10 -5.42
N ALA A 235 -10.62 -15.67 -4.45
CA ALA A 235 -10.63 -14.31 -3.95
C ALA A 235 -10.44 -14.32 -2.43
N PHE A 236 -9.65 -13.37 -1.91
CA PHE A 236 -9.40 -13.22 -0.47
C PHE A 236 -10.54 -12.47 0.20
N CYS A 237 -10.96 -11.37 -0.41
CA CYS A 237 -12.00 -10.46 0.07
C CYS A 237 -12.49 -9.58 -1.08
N GLU A 238 -13.58 -8.87 -0.87
CA GLU A 238 -14.00 -7.76 -1.73
C GLU A 238 -13.23 -6.49 -1.34
N LEU A 239 -12.77 -5.72 -2.33
CA LEU A 239 -12.36 -4.32 -2.14
C LEU A 239 -13.55 -3.44 -2.51
N ALA A 240 -14.40 -3.12 -1.54
CA ALA A 240 -15.71 -2.52 -1.79
C ALA A 240 -15.64 -1.03 -2.11
N SER A 241 -14.64 -0.31 -1.59
CA SER A 241 -14.44 1.10 -1.90
C SER A 241 -13.01 1.56 -1.63
N VAL A 242 -12.58 2.58 -2.37
CA VAL A 242 -11.37 3.37 -2.07
C VAL A 242 -11.68 4.83 -2.38
N VAL A 243 -11.61 5.68 -1.36
CA VAL A 243 -11.89 7.10 -1.44
C VAL A 243 -10.64 7.90 -1.10
N CYS A 244 -10.18 8.71 -2.05
CA CYS A 244 -9.14 9.71 -1.83
C CYS A 244 -9.74 11.12 -1.85
N MET A 245 -9.34 11.98 -0.89
CA MET A 245 -9.75 13.38 -0.83
C MET A 245 -8.54 14.29 -0.55
N GLY A 246 -8.54 15.48 -1.14
CA GLY A 246 -7.56 16.51 -0.81
C GLY A 246 -7.94 17.23 0.50
N THR A 247 -6.95 17.63 1.29
CA THR A 247 -7.18 18.38 2.53
C THR A 247 -7.48 19.87 2.29
N GLY A 248 -7.42 20.34 1.04
CA GLY A 248 -7.61 21.75 0.68
C GLY A 248 -6.53 22.68 1.25
N GLY A 249 -5.37 22.16 1.66
CA GLY A 249 -4.31 22.92 2.32
C GLY A 249 -4.49 23.07 3.82
N ALA A 250 -5.38 22.30 4.44
CA ALA A 250 -5.50 22.23 5.89
C ALA A 250 -4.22 21.62 6.50
N ALA A 251 -3.31 22.47 6.97
CA ALA A 251 -2.11 22.03 7.69
C ALA A 251 -2.37 21.71 9.18
N THR A 252 -3.60 21.87 9.66
CA THR A 252 -3.98 21.64 11.05
C THR A 252 -4.56 20.25 11.25
N ALA A 253 -4.38 19.69 12.45
CA ALA A 253 -4.93 18.39 12.80
C ALA A 253 -6.46 18.35 12.64
N ALA A 254 -7.17 19.41 13.03
CA ALA A 254 -8.62 19.47 12.94
C ALA A 254 -9.13 19.45 11.49
N GLY A 255 -8.50 20.22 10.58
CA GLY A 255 -8.94 20.24 9.19
C GLY A 255 -8.63 18.94 8.45
N MET A 256 -7.50 18.31 8.76
CA MET A 256 -7.20 16.97 8.24
C MET A 256 -8.12 15.90 8.84
N ALA A 257 -8.52 16.02 10.11
CA ALA A 257 -9.47 15.10 10.73
C ALA A 257 -10.83 15.18 10.03
N GLU A 258 -11.34 16.39 9.77
CA GLU A 258 -12.59 16.61 9.04
C GLU A 258 -12.54 15.99 7.64
N ALA A 259 -11.43 16.18 6.91
CA ALA A 259 -11.23 15.56 5.60
C ALA A 259 -11.21 14.02 5.70
N LEU A 260 -10.51 13.47 6.69
CA LEU A 260 -10.43 12.03 6.89
C LEU A 260 -11.78 11.43 7.32
N GLU A 261 -12.52 12.10 8.20
CA GLU A 261 -13.89 11.71 8.57
C GLU A 261 -14.79 11.65 7.33
N ALA A 262 -14.73 12.67 6.47
CA ALA A 262 -15.48 12.69 5.22
C ALA A 262 -15.06 11.57 4.25
N ALA A 263 -13.77 11.26 4.15
CA ALA A 263 -13.27 10.15 3.33
C ALA A 263 -13.77 8.80 3.87
N VAL A 264 -13.74 8.59 5.19
CA VAL A 264 -14.24 7.36 5.82
C VAL A 264 -15.75 7.24 5.67
N ASP A 265 -16.51 8.32 5.87
CA ASP A 265 -17.97 8.33 5.65
C ASP A 265 -18.33 7.96 4.21
N ALA A 266 -17.61 8.54 3.24
CA ALA A 266 -17.80 8.21 1.84
C ALA A 266 -17.45 6.74 1.55
N ALA A 267 -16.32 6.24 2.04
CA ALA A 267 -15.89 4.86 1.80
C ALA A 267 -16.87 3.83 2.40
N ILE A 268 -17.35 4.06 3.62
CA ILE A 268 -18.35 3.21 4.27
C ILE A 268 -19.69 3.27 3.54
N ALA A 269 -20.11 4.45 3.09
CA ALA A 269 -21.34 4.62 2.34
C ALA A 269 -21.28 3.95 0.95
N GLU A 270 -20.16 4.08 0.22
CA GLU A 270 -19.91 3.43 -1.07
C GLU A 270 -19.90 1.90 -0.94
N ALA A 271 -19.34 1.38 0.16
CA ALA A 271 -19.37 -0.05 0.48
C ALA A 271 -20.75 -0.55 0.97
N ALA A 272 -21.74 0.34 1.10
CA ALA A 272 -23.07 0.04 1.67
C ALA A 272 -23.01 -0.59 3.08
N MET A 273 -22.02 -0.19 3.89
CA MET A 273 -21.76 -0.71 5.23
C MET A 273 -22.12 0.28 6.34
N TRP A 274 -22.08 -0.20 7.58
CA TRP A 274 -22.30 0.60 8.78
C TRP A 274 -21.02 0.57 9.64
N ASP A 275 -20.78 1.60 10.45
CA ASP A 275 -19.61 1.65 11.34
C ASP A 275 -19.46 0.39 12.23
N GLY A 276 -20.58 -0.25 12.58
CA GLY A 276 -20.60 -1.46 13.41
C GLY A 276 -20.14 -2.74 12.71
N ASP A 277 -20.00 -2.73 11.38
CA ASP A 277 -19.52 -3.86 10.59
C ASP A 277 -17.98 -3.91 10.51
N VAL A 278 -17.33 -2.79 10.86
CA VAL A 278 -15.87 -2.63 10.84
C VAL A 278 -15.25 -3.35 12.04
N GLY A 279 -14.59 -4.47 11.79
CA GLY A 279 -13.90 -5.29 12.80
C GLY A 279 -12.42 -4.95 12.98
N LEU A 280 -11.83 -4.19 12.05
CA LEU A 280 -10.43 -3.78 12.07
C LEU A 280 -10.27 -2.41 11.43
N VAL A 281 -9.40 -1.58 11.99
CA VAL A 281 -8.89 -0.37 11.32
C VAL A 281 -7.39 -0.52 11.08
N ALA A 282 -6.96 -0.52 9.83
CA ALA A 282 -5.56 -0.54 9.43
C ALA A 282 -5.10 0.88 9.07
N CYS A 283 -4.03 1.34 9.71
CA CYS A 283 -3.56 2.71 9.64
C CYS A 283 -2.19 2.76 8.95
N CYS A 284 -2.09 3.54 7.87
CA CYS A 284 -0.82 3.78 7.17
C CYS A 284 0.24 4.46 8.07
N GLY A 285 -0.20 5.14 9.13
CA GLY A 285 0.65 5.81 10.11
C GLY A 285 1.24 7.12 9.60
N ALA A 286 1.15 8.14 10.44
CA ALA A 286 1.82 9.40 10.18
C ALA A 286 3.35 9.27 10.32
N PRO A 287 4.14 10.02 9.54
CA PRO A 287 5.61 9.98 9.62
C PRO A 287 6.19 10.43 10.95
N ALA A 288 5.43 11.17 11.77
CA ALA A 288 5.88 11.61 13.07
C ALA A 288 4.72 11.52 14.07
N GLU A 289 4.98 10.95 15.24
CA GLU A 289 3.97 10.66 16.26
C GLU A 289 3.24 11.94 16.74
N ASP A 290 3.96 13.07 16.85
CA ASP A 290 3.39 14.36 17.26
C ASP A 290 2.93 15.24 16.09
N SER A 291 2.88 14.69 14.87
CA SER A 291 2.47 15.46 13.70
C SER A 291 0.98 15.81 13.72
N PRO A 292 0.58 16.91 13.06
CA PRO A 292 -0.83 17.21 12.84
C PRO A 292 -1.59 16.05 12.17
N ALA A 293 -0.94 15.24 11.32
CA ALA A 293 -1.57 14.09 10.66
C ALA A 293 -1.84 12.93 11.64
N ALA A 294 -0.91 12.66 12.57
CA ALA A 294 -1.13 11.66 13.63
C ALA A 294 -2.32 12.06 14.52
N GLN A 295 -2.38 13.34 14.91
CA GLN A 295 -3.49 13.87 15.69
C GLN A 295 -4.81 13.83 14.93
N ALA A 296 -4.78 14.10 13.62
CA ALA A 296 -5.95 14.05 12.76
C ALA A 296 -6.55 12.65 12.68
N GLU A 297 -5.70 11.63 12.52
CA GLU A 297 -6.11 10.23 12.52
C GLU A 297 -6.76 9.83 13.85
N GLY A 298 -6.15 10.18 14.98
CA GLY A 298 -6.71 9.93 16.30
C GLY A 298 -8.05 10.64 16.56
N LEU A 299 -8.25 11.83 15.99
CA LEU A 299 -9.52 12.56 16.06
C LEU A 299 -10.61 11.89 15.20
N ALA A 300 -10.31 11.60 13.94
CA ALA A 300 -11.25 11.05 12.97
C ALA A 300 -11.73 9.63 13.35
N LEU A 301 -10.86 8.84 13.97
CA LEU A 301 -11.15 7.45 14.33
C LEU A 301 -11.80 7.27 15.70
N ARG A 302 -12.21 8.35 16.39
CA ARG A 302 -12.83 8.27 17.73
C ARG A 302 -14.08 7.39 17.77
N ARG A 303 -14.88 7.41 16.71
CA ARG A 303 -16.08 6.56 16.61
C ARG A 303 -15.76 5.07 16.52
N PHE A 304 -14.57 4.71 16.06
CA PHE A 304 -14.04 3.34 16.04
C PHE A 304 -13.19 3.03 17.27
N SER A 305 -13.34 3.75 18.39
CA SER A 305 -12.49 3.56 19.59
C SER A 305 -12.51 2.14 20.18
N GLN A 306 -13.55 1.35 19.91
CA GLN A 306 -13.65 -0.06 20.34
C GLN A 306 -13.10 -1.06 19.30
N VAL A 307 -12.79 -0.59 18.09
CA VAL A 307 -12.26 -1.43 17.01
C VAL A 307 -10.73 -1.47 17.11
N PRO A 308 -10.10 -2.66 17.02
CA PRO A 308 -8.65 -2.79 16.95
C PRO A 308 -8.05 -1.92 15.85
N LYS A 309 -6.94 -1.24 16.16
CA LYS A 309 -6.16 -0.43 15.22
C LYS A 309 -4.79 -1.05 15.04
N VAL A 310 -4.41 -1.33 13.81
CA VAL A 310 -3.13 -1.94 13.45
C VAL A 310 -2.42 -1.08 12.41
N GLY A 311 -1.12 -1.30 12.22
CA GLY A 311 -0.36 -0.67 11.15
C GLY A 311 1.06 -1.21 11.08
N ALA A 312 1.59 -1.38 9.89
CA ALA A 312 2.93 -1.89 9.64
C ALA A 312 4.02 -0.81 9.79
N ALA A 313 3.65 0.47 9.73
CA ALA A 313 4.57 1.60 9.70
C ALA A 313 5.63 1.62 10.84
N PRO A 314 5.32 1.23 12.10
CA PRO A 314 6.33 1.11 13.15
C PRO A 314 7.45 0.09 12.87
N PHE A 315 7.20 -0.87 11.97
CA PHE A 315 8.07 -2.00 11.68
C PHE A 315 8.82 -1.87 10.35
N VAL A 316 8.14 -1.32 9.34
CA VAL A 316 8.70 -1.14 8.00
C VAL A 316 9.13 0.30 7.72
N GLY A 317 8.78 1.23 8.61
CA GLY A 317 9.09 2.66 8.48
C GLY A 317 8.12 3.36 7.53
N ASN A 318 8.51 4.57 7.12
CA ASN A 318 7.80 5.31 6.09
C ASN A 318 8.14 4.75 4.70
N VAL A 319 7.26 3.91 4.16
CA VAL A 319 7.41 3.26 2.86
C VAL A 319 6.68 3.98 1.71
N PHE A 320 6.31 5.25 1.93
CA PHE A 320 5.81 6.16 0.90
C PHE A 320 4.61 5.58 0.12
N ALA A 321 4.64 5.55 -1.22
CA ALA A 321 3.51 5.11 -2.04
C ALA A 321 3.10 3.66 -1.80
N ALA A 322 4.00 2.83 -1.26
CA ALA A 322 3.66 1.45 -0.90
C ALA A 322 2.83 1.35 0.39
N SER A 323 2.73 2.43 1.20
CA SER A 323 2.07 2.38 2.51
C SER A 323 0.61 1.94 2.43
N PHE A 324 -0.19 2.58 1.59
CA PHE A 324 -1.63 2.28 1.52
C PHE A 324 -1.91 0.89 0.91
N PRO A 325 -1.30 0.49 -0.22
CA PRO A 325 -1.45 -0.87 -0.75
C PRO A 325 -0.96 -1.96 0.22
N LEU A 326 0.10 -1.70 1.01
CA LEU A 326 0.59 -2.62 2.02
C LEU A 326 -0.43 -2.84 3.14
N GLU A 327 -1.03 -1.77 3.66
CA GLU A 327 -2.09 -1.88 4.66
C GLU A 327 -3.35 -2.55 4.10
N CYS A 328 -3.69 -2.32 2.82
CA CYS A 328 -4.76 -3.05 2.15
C CYS A 328 -4.47 -4.55 2.03
N ALA A 329 -3.24 -4.96 1.71
CA ALA A 329 -2.86 -6.37 1.67
C ALA A 329 -2.98 -7.02 3.06
N LEU A 330 -2.50 -6.36 4.12
CA LEU A 330 -2.64 -6.84 5.49
C LEU A 330 -4.10 -6.91 5.94
N ALA A 331 -4.91 -5.93 5.57
CA ALA A 331 -6.34 -5.93 5.84
C ALA A 331 -7.07 -7.06 5.10
N ALA A 332 -6.71 -7.32 3.85
CA ALA A 332 -7.25 -8.44 3.07
C ALA A 332 -6.90 -9.79 3.69
N GLU A 333 -5.65 -9.99 4.14
CA GLU A 333 -5.26 -11.19 4.90
C GLU A 333 -6.08 -11.34 6.18
N ALA A 334 -6.21 -10.26 6.96
CA ALA A 334 -6.92 -10.29 8.24
C ALA A 334 -8.41 -10.63 8.09
N VAL A 335 -9.05 -10.05 7.08
CA VAL A 335 -10.46 -10.28 6.76
C VAL A 335 -10.67 -11.70 6.21
N SER A 336 -9.79 -12.17 5.32
CA SER A 336 -9.84 -13.52 4.74
C SER A 336 -9.59 -14.61 5.79
N SER A 337 -8.62 -14.40 6.69
CA SER A 337 -8.28 -15.35 7.75
C SER A 337 -9.22 -15.26 8.97
N GLY A 338 -10.05 -14.21 9.03
CA GLY A 338 -10.94 -13.91 10.15
C GLY A 338 -10.20 -13.57 11.44
N ARG A 339 -8.96 -13.08 11.33
CA ARG A 339 -8.07 -12.80 12.46
C ARG A 339 -7.47 -11.42 12.34
N VAL A 340 -7.46 -10.70 13.44
CA VAL A 340 -6.66 -9.49 13.56
C VAL A 340 -5.20 -9.91 13.78
N PRO A 341 -4.24 -9.43 12.97
CA PRO A 341 -2.82 -9.66 13.20
C PRO A 341 -2.45 -9.23 14.62
N ALA A 342 -1.62 -10.00 15.32
CA ALA A 342 -1.26 -9.69 16.70
C ALA A 342 -0.26 -8.55 16.79
N ASP A 343 -0.70 -7.30 16.68
CA ASP A 343 0.03 -6.29 17.43
C ASP A 343 -0.80 -5.12 17.91
N VAL A 344 -0.42 -4.70 19.11
CA VAL A 344 -0.77 -3.50 19.85
C VAL A 344 -2.23 -3.02 19.72
N VAL A 345 -3.12 -3.56 20.54
CA VAL A 345 -4.49 -3.02 20.69
C VAL A 345 -4.41 -1.66 21.39
N LEU A 346 -4.96 -0.62 20.75
CA LEU A 346 -5.21 0.67 21.38
C LEU A 346 -6.36 0.50 22.39
N TRP A 347 -6.03 0.21 23.65
CA TRP A 347 -6.98 -0.05 24.75
C TRP A 347 -7.50 1.23 25.42
N GLY A 348 -7.73 2.27 24.60
CA GLY A 348 -8.33 3.55 24.98
C GLY A 348 -7.39 4.66 25.46
N GLU A 349 -7.98 5.81 25.81
CA GLU A 349 -7.31 6.94 26.46
C GLU A 349 -7.46 6.86 27.99
N LYS A 350 -6.35 6.96 28.72
CA LYS A 350 -6.39 7.18 30.18
C LYS A 350 -5.60 8.42 30.56
N GLY A 351 -6.31 9.55 30.70
CA GLY A 351 -5.71 10.85 31.03
C GLY A 351 -5.05 11.56 29.85
N GLY A 352 -5.57 11.38 28.63
CA GLY A 352 -5.02 11.99 27.41
C GLY A 352 -3.79 11.27 26.85
N VAL A 353 -3.64 9.98 27.14
CA VAL A 353 -2.53 9.12 26.66
C VAL A 353 -3.14 7.84 26.11
N GLU A 354 -2.78 7.49 24.87
CA GLU A 354 -3.13 6.22 24.22
C GLU A 354 -2.46 5.04 24.92
N VAL A 355 -3.25 4.05 25.32
CA VAL A 355 -2.76 2.83 25.97
C VAL A 355 -2.65 1.73 24.91
N TRP A 356 -1.44 1.23 24.72
CA TRP A 356 -1.07 0.24 23.71
C TRP A 356 -0.71 -1.08 24.43
N VAL A 357 -1.41 -2.19 24.16
CA VAL A 357 -1.25 -3.48 24.86
C VAL A 357 -0.79 -4.58 23.91
N GLU A 358 0.25 -5.35 24.29
CA GLU A 358 0.63 -6.63 23.67
C GLU A 358 -0.61 -7.55 23.51
N GLY A 359 -1.05 -7.76 22.28
CA GLY A 359 -2.20 -8.60 21.94
C GLY A 359 -1.79 -10.00 21.48
N ARG A 360 -2.66 -10.99 21.65
CA ARG A 360 -2.62 -12.25 20.89
C ARG A 360 -3.53 -12.07 19.67
N PRO A 361 -3.42 -12.89 18.60
CA PRO A 361 -4.32 -12.77 17.47
C PRO A 361 -5.76 -12.95 17.98
N GLU A 362 -6.62 -11.97 17.72
CA GLU A 362 -8.01 -11.98 18.14
C GLU A 362 -8.90 -12.30 16.93
N PRO A 363 -10.06 -12.95 17.13
CA PRO A 363 -11.05 -13.09 16.07
C PRO A 363 -11.47 -11.69 15.57
N LEU A 364 -11.63 -11.55 14.26
CA LEU A 364 -12.20 -10.32 13.70
C LEU A 364 -13.65 -10.18 14.16
N LEU A 365 -13.95 -9.13 14.93
CA LEU A 365 -15.29 -8.83 15.44
C LEU A 365 -16.02 -7.92 14.45
N GLY A 366 -16.24 -8.42 13.23
CA GLY A 366 -16.85 -7.68 12.12
C GLY A 366 -16.65 -8.38 10.79
N GLY A 367 -17.35 -7.90 9.76
CA GLY A 367 -17.25 -8.43 8.39
C GLY A 367 -16.28 -7.65 7.51
N ALA A 368 -15.73 -6.53 8.00
CA ALA A 368 -14.88 -5.66 7.20
C ALA A 368 -13.68 -5.08 7.95
N ALA A 369 -12.68 -4.67 7.16
CA ALA A 369 -11.58 -3.83 7.59
C ALA A 369 -11.66 -2.45 6.91
N LEU A 370 -11.41 -1.41 7.69
CA LEU A 370 -11.25 -0.04 7.21
C LEU A 370 -9.75 0.29 7.14
N VAL A 371 -9.23 0.62 5.96
CA VAL A 371 -7.86 1.10 5.80
C VAL A 371 -7.88 2.61 5.70
N VAL A 372 -7.03 3.30 6.45
CA VAL A 372 -6.95 4.77 6.42
C VAL A 372 -5.53 5.29 6.27
N GLY A 373 -5.43 6.47 5.67
CA GLY A 373 -4.20 7.24 5.60
C GLY A 373 -4.48 8.73 5.72
N CYS A 374 -3.58 9.45 6.38
CA CYS A 374 -3.62 10.90 6.50
C CYS A 374 -2.26 11.53 6.18
N SER A 375 -2.24 12.50 5.27
CA SER A 375 -1.10 13.38 5.02
C SER A 375 -1.57 14.84 4.92
N PRO A 376 -0.64 15.82 4.99
CA PRO A 376 -0.98 17.23 4.84
C PRO A 376 -1.67 17.58 3.51
N GLU A 377 -1.42 16.81 2.46
CA GLU A 377 -1.93 17.06 1.11
C GLU A 377 -3.25 16.32 0.83
N GLU A 378 -3.38 15.11 1.38
CA GLU A 378 -4.46 14.19 1.04
C GLU A 378 -4.79 13.22 2.19
N VAL A 379 -5.99 12.68 2.14
CA VAL A 379 -6.47 11.61 3.01
C VAL A 379 -7.05 10.50 2.15
N ALA A 380 -7.01 9.27 2.66
CA ALA A 380 -7.58 8.13 1.98
C ALA A 380 -8.27 7.19 2.97
N ALA A 381 -9.34 6.56 2.51
CA ALA A 381 -10.05 5.50 3.22
C ALA A 381 -10.44 4.39 2.24
N ALA A 382 -10.35 3.13 2.64
CA ALA A 382 -10.80 1.99 1.85
C ALA A 382 -11.52 0.97 2.74
N VAL A 383 -12.50 0.28 2.16
CA VAL A 383 -13.25 -0.77 2.87
C VAL A 383 -13.01 -2.11 2.16
N LEU A 384 -12.55 -3.10 2.93
CA LEU A 384 -12.38 -4.48 2.49
C LEU A 384 -13.36 -5.37 3.24
N VAL A 385 -14.09 -6.25 2.54
CA VAL A 385 -15.20 -7.02 3.09
C VAL A 385 -14.97 -8.52 2.93
N ALA A 386 -15.23 -9.29 3.99
CA ALA A 386 -15.18 -10.74 3.97
C ALA A 386 -16.21 -11.31 2.99
N MET A 387 -15.86 -12.43 2.34
CA MET A 387 -16.74 -13.12 1.39
C MET A 387 -17.76 -14.03 2.07
#